data_AF-A0A961L8E9-F1
#
_entry.id   AF-A0A961L8E9-F1
#
_cell.length_a   1.000
_cell.length_b   1.000
_cell.length_c   1.000
_cell.angle_alpha   90.00
_cell.angle_beta   90.00
_cell.angle_gamma   90.00
#
_symmetry.space_group_name_H-M   'P 1'
#
loop_
_entity.id
_entity.type
_entity.pdbx_description
1 polymer ?
#
loop_
_entity_poly.entity_id
_entity_poly.type
_entity_poly.pdbx_seq_one_letter_code
_entity_poly.pdbx_strand_id
1 'polypeptide(L)'
;EAMRRPMLNNSSPGQAVYEPFCGSGTSLIAAETCGRVSLSMELNSAYVDVAVSRWQSFTGKEAILEGDGRSFAEVSAERLAA
;
A
#
# COMPACT_ATOMS: atom_id res chain seq x y z
N GLU A 1 -15.21 6.15 -1.94
CA GLU A 1 -15.86 6.49 -3.22
C GLU A 1 -14.93 7.18 -4.22
N ALA A 2 -14.26 8.29 -3.86
CA ALA A 2 -13.48 9.12 -4.80
C ALA A 2 -12.44 8.36 -5.65
N MET A 3 -11.60 7.51 -5.05
CA MET A 3 -10.59 6.73 -5.81
C MET A 3 -11.14 5.42 -6.37
N ARG A 4 -12.11 4.80 -5.70
CA ARG A 4 -12.67 3.51 -6.09
C ARG A 4 -13.47 3.59 -7.39
N ARG A 5 -14.27 4.64 -7.57
CA ARG A 5 -15.14 4.79 -8.75
C ARG A 5 -14.36 4.88 -10.07
N PRO A 6 -13.29 5.69 -10.19
CA PRO A 6 -12.42 5.66 -11.37
C PRO A 6 -11.82 4.29 -11.66
N MET A 7 -11.38 3.55 -10.62
CA MET A 7 -10.82 2.20 -10.80
C MET A 7 -11.85 1.22 -11.37
N LEU A 8 -13.09 1.25 -10.88
CA LEU A 8 -14.17 0.41 -11.39
C LEU A 8 -14.54 0.70 -12.84
N ASN A 9 -14.50 1.97 -13.24
CA ASN A 9 -14.91 2.38 -14.57
C ASN A 9 -13.84 2.11 -15.65
N ASN A 10 -12.56 2.07 -15.26
CA ASN A 10 -11.45 2.11 -16.22
C ASN A 10 -10.47 0.93 -16.09
N SER A 11 -10.78 -0.06 -15.26
CA SER A 11 -9.97 -1.28 -15.12
C SER A 11 -10.85 -2.47 -14.75
N SER A 12 -10.30 -3.68 -14.81
CA SER A 12 -10.91 -4.93 -14.35
C SER A 12 -10.22 -5.46 -13.09
N PRO A 13 -10.87 -6.32 -12.28
CA PRO A 13 -10.20 -7.04 -11.20
C PRO A 13 -8.90 -7.71 -11.68
N GLY A 14 -7.85 -7.65 -10.85
CA GLY A 14 -6.51 -8.13 -11.13
C GLY A 14 -5.61 -7.16 -11.90
N GLN A 15 -6.17 -6.11 -12.52
CA GLN A 15 -5.34 -5.11 -13.22
C GLN A 15 -4.62 -4.17 -12.25
N ALA A 16 -3.45 -3.71 -12.68
CA ALA A 16 -2.62 -2.77 -11.94
C ALA A 16 -3.15 -1.33 -12.06
N VAL A 17 -3.04 -0.57 -10.97
CA VAL A 17 -3.25 0.88 -10.90
C VAL A 17 -1.97 1.50 -10.36
N TYR A 18 -1.38 2.41 -11.14
CA TYR A 18 -0.18 3.13 -10.74
C TYR A 18 -0.53 4.38 -9.93
N GLU A 19 0.10 4.53 -8.77
CA GLU A 19 -0.12 5.64 -7.83
C GLU A 19 1.24 6.23 -7.41
N PRO A 20 1.73 7.27 -8.09
CA PRO A 20 3.05 7.84 -7.80
C PRO A 20 3.10 8.68 -6.51
N PHE A 21 1.95 9.02 -5.91
CA PHE A 21 1.86 9.89 -4.73
C PHE A 21 0.94 9.27 -3.67
N CYS A 22 1.38 8.15 -3.10
CA CYS A 22 0.55 7.31 -2.23
C CYS A 22 0.04 8.04 -0.99
N GLY A 23 0.86 8.94 -0.40
CA GLY A 23 0.55 9.62 0.84
C GLY A 23 0.10 8.63 1.92
N SER A 24 -1.11 8.83 2.46
CA SER A 24 -1.70 7.96 3.47
C SER A 24 -2.29 6.63 2.94
N GLY A 25 -2.06 6.27 1.68
CA GLY A 25 -2.50 4.99 1.10
C GLY A 25 -3.98 4.94 0.69
N THR A 26 -4.60 6.07 0.35
CA THR A 26 -6.04 6.07 0.00
C THR A 26 -6.35 5.28 -1.28
N SER A 27 -5.54 5.43 -2.33
CA SER A 27 -5.67 4.65 -3.56
C SER A 27 -5.34 3.16 -3.33
N LEU A 28 -4.36 2.86 -2.48
CA LEU A 28 -4.01 1.49 -2.08
C LEU A 28 -5.21 0.75 -1.47
N ILE A 29 -5.90 1.36 -0.49
CA ILE A 29 -7.10 0.76 0.11
C ILE A 29 -8.24 0.65 -0.90
N ALA A 30 -8.43 1.67 -1.75
CA ALA A 30 -9.47 1.61 -2.78
C ALA A 30 -9.23 0.45 -3.76
N ALA A 31 -7.98 0.23 -4.19
CA ALA A 31 -7.59 -0.88 -5.04
C ALA A 31 -7.91 -2.24 -4.38
N GLU A 32 -7.53 -2.43 -3.11
CA GLU A 32 -7.83 -3.67 -2.37
C GLU A 32 -9.35 -3.94 -2.32
N THR A 33 -10.18 -2.92 -2.02
CA THR A 33 -11.65 -3.06 -1.92
C THR A 33 -12.34 -3.42 -3.23
N CYS A 34 -11.67 -3.24 -4.37
CA CYS A 34 -12.19 -3.59 -5.68
C CYS A 34 -11.35 -4.65 -6.40
N GLY A 35 -10.40 -5.29 -5.70
CA GLY A 35 -9.58 -6.35 -6.26
C GLY A 35 -8.66 -5.89 -7.40
N ARG A 36 -8.14 -4.67 -7.35
CA ARG A 36 -7.05 -4.19 -8.23
C ARG A 36 -5.71 -4.28 -7.50
N VAL A 37 -4.63 -4.35 -8.26
CA VAL A 37 -3.27 -4.29 -7.71
C VAL A 37 -2.81 -2.83 -7.69
N SER A 38 -2.46 -2.29 -6.53
CA SER A 38 -1.90 -0.94 -6.43
C SER A 38 -0.38 -1.00 -6.56
N LEU A 39 0.19 -0.27 -7.51
CA LEU A 39 1.63 -0.02 -7.63
C LEU A 39 1.90 1.39 -7.15
N SER A 40 2.22 1.52 -5.86
CA SER A 40 2.28 2.82 -5.18
C SER A 40 3.71 3.24 -4.85
N MET A 41 3.97 4.55 -4.95
CA MET A 41 5.23 5.18 -4.52
C MET A 41 4.95 6.30 -3.54
N GLU A 42 5.85 6.48 -2.57
CA GLU A 42 5.84 7.60 -1.63
C GLU A 42 7.27 7.94 -1.24
N LEU A 43 7.58 9.23 -1.19
CA LEU A 43 8.91 9.74 -0.91
C LEU A 43 9.15 9.91 0.59
N ASN A 44 8.12 10.34 1.33
CA ASN A 44 8.22 10.61 2.75
C ASN A 44 8.06 9.30 3.53
N SER A 45 9.13 8.89 4.22
CA SER A 45 9.16 7.66 5.03
C SER A 45 8.04 7.58 6.07
N ALA A 46 7.66 8.69 6.70
CA ALA A 46 6.56 8.70 7.66
C ALA A 46 5.21 8.38 6.99
N TYR A 47 5.00 8.82 5.74
CA TYR A 47 3.81 8.45 4.98
C TYR A 47 3.86 7.00 4.48
N VAL A 48 5.04 6.47 4.15
CA VAL A 48 5.22 5.03 3.86
C VAL A 48 4.75 4.20 5.06
N ASP A 49 5.21 4.53 6.27
CA ASP A 49 4.83 3.82 7.50
C ASP A 49 3.32 3.88 7.77
N VAL A 50 2.70 5.06 7.55
CA VAL A 50 1.24 5.25 7.65
C VAL A 50 0.50 4.39 6.64
N ALA A 51 0.92 4.39 5.37
CA ALA A 51 0.27 3.63 4.31
C ALA A 51 0.37 2.12 4.56
N VAL A 52 1.54 1.61 4.95
CA VAL A 52 1.75 0.19 5.30
C VAL A 52 0.89 -0.20 6.50
N SER A 53 0.95 0.56 7.59
CA SER A 53 0.18 0.29 8.81
C SER A 53 -1.32 0.26 8.54
N ARG A 54 -1.81 1.20 7.72
CA ARG A 54 -3.21 1.27 7.31
C ARG A 54 -3.62 0.07 6.46
N TRP A 55 -2.80 -0.35 5.50
CA TRP A 55 -3.08 -1.51 4.66
C TRP A 55 -3.07 -2.83 5.45
N GLN A 56 -2.08 -3.04 6.33
CA GLN A 56 -2.05 -4.21 7.21
C GLN A 56 -3.28 -4.27 8.11
N SER A 57 -3.67 -3.14 8.72
CA SER A 57 -4.87 -3.05 9.55
C SER A 57 -6.17 -3.34 8.78
N PHE A 58 -6.23 -2.92 7.51
CA PHE A 58 -7.40 -3.13 6.66
C PHE A 58 -7.52 -4.58 6.16
N THR A 59 -6.39 -5.21 5.82
CA THR A 59 -6.37 -6.54 5.18
C THR A 59 -6.13 -7.70 6.14
N GLY A 60 -5.55 -7.43 7.31
CA GLY A 60 -5.02 -8.44 8.22
C GLY A 60 -3.75 -9.14 7.70
N LYS A 61 -3.19 -8.68 6.57
CA LYS A 61 -1.96 -9.23 5.99
C LYS A 61 -0.74 -8.53 6.58
N GLU A 62 0.39 -9.22 6.50
CA GLU A 62 1.69 -8.67 6.84
C GLU A 62 2.39 -8.13 5.58
N ALA A 63 2.95 -6.93 5.66
CA ALA A 63 3.73 -6.34 4.61
C ALA A 63 5.16 -6.88 4.65
N ILE A 64 5.64 -7.31 3.50
CA ILE A 64 6.94 -7.95 3.33
C ILE A 64 7.82 -7.08 2.43
N LEU A 65 9.07 -6.88 2.82
CA LEU A 65 10.07 -6.23 2.00
C LEU A 65 10.48 -7.17 0.85
N GLU A 66 10.24 -6.71 -0.37
CA GLU A 66 10.61 -7.44 -1.58
C GLU A 66 12.14 -7.61 -1.66
N GLY A 67 12.60 -8.79 -2.08
CA GLY A 67 14.01 -9.16 -2.19
C GLY A 67 14.59 -9.90 -0.98
N ASP A 68 14.30 -9.46 0.26
CA ASP A 68 14.86 -10.08 1.47
C ASP A 68 13.84 -10.83 2.34
N GLY A 69 12.54 -10.60 2.14
CA GLY A 69 11.47 -11.33 2.81
C GLY A 69 11.20 -10.90 4.27
N ARG A 70 11.86 -9.85 4.77
CA ARG A 70 11.61 -9.35 6.13
C ARG A 70 10.24 -8.70 6.23
N SER A 71 9.57 -8.90 7.35
CA SER A 71 8.33 -8.22 7.70
C SER A 71 8.56 -6.73 7.94
N PHE A 72 7.50 -5.94 7.82
CA PHE A 72 7.53 -4.52 8.19
C PHE A 72 7.94 -4.30 9.65
N ALA A 73 7.57 -5.22 10.56
CA ALA A 73 7.97 -5.16 11.96
C ALA A 73 9.49 -5.32 12.14
N GLU A 74 10.11 -6.28 11.46
CA GLU A 74 11.56 -6.49 11.50
C GLU A 74 12.32 -5.28 10.95
N VAL A 75 11.90 -4.76 9.79
CA VAL A 75 12.52 -3.59 9.16
C VAL A 75 12.35 -2.33 10.03
N SER A 76 11.18 -2.15 10.65
CA SER A 76 10.91 -1.03 11.55
C SER A 76 11.80 -1.08 12.79
N ALA A 77 11.93 -2.25 13.42
CA ALA A 77 12.77 -2.43 14.60
C ALA A 77 14.25 -2.15 14.32
N GLU A 78 14.77 -2.62 13.18
CA GLU A 78 16.15 -2.36 12.75
C GLU A 78 16.42 -0.86 12.52
N ARG A 79 15.50 -0.16 11.83
CA ARG A 79 15.66 1.27 11.53
C ARG A 79 15.55 2.17 12.76
N LEU A 80 14.78 1.76 13.77
CA LEU A 80 14.67 2.49 15.02
C LEU A 80 15.85 2.25 15.96
N ALA A 81 16.59 1.15 15.77
CA ALA A 81 17.79 0.83 16.54
C ALA A 81 19.07 1.48 15.99
N ALA A 82 19.04 1.98 14.75
CA ALA A 82 20.14 2.69 14.08
C ALA A 82 20.13 4.20 14.39
#